data_AF-A0A382F956-F1
#
_entry.id   AF-A0A382F956-F1
#
_cell.length_a   1.000
_cell.length_b   1.000
_cell.length_c   1.000
_cell.angle_alpha   90.00
_cell.angle_beta   90.00
_cell.angle_gamma   90.00
#
_symmetry.space_group_name_H-M   'P 1'
#
loop_
_entity.id
_entity.type
_entity.pdbx_description
1 polymer ?
#
loop_
_entity_poly.entity_id
_entity_poly.type
_entity_poly.pdbx_seq_one_letter_code
_entity_poly.pdbx_strand_id
1 'polypeptide(L)'
;MTLIFVLFAFGLKADEEFTRKIRPFLNTYCISCHGPEKQKGKIRFDQLTASMSDRKEAELWMRMLEAMEFGEMPSDSAKKFPTKAEARLVQGWISRALEAQGLAVEEKRDKEGYGNLVSHELLFSPAENKRTIDVAARLWRITPKALANLLRGARMVSNPFDLEKPHGNFRDFKGKYHFNSLMAEQITELAIAHSDKEAKNARKMIVVLREKGSTIDEANREAIKRHYNTVLRRSPAEKEMESLMALLKKVDAELGIPRGLQAAYAAIILQPETLFRFEGTGGSGDSNLLSLSRRELATSLSYALTDLPLDGNMLRAFENEKMPVRDIIRAEVGRLFEDEKRPYARNRLLQFFQEYFDYQKAEDVFKDQIKGHKHWAPALVYDLDALVMHTLKKDKQVFKTLLTTPEYLIFVNSHRDHGNPLV
;
A
#
# COMPACT_ATOMS: atom_id res chain seq x y z
N MET A 1 -12.94 25.77 -38.35
CA MET A 1 -13.24 27.12 -37.80
C MET A 1 -13.78 27.10 -36.37
N THR A 2 -14.24 25.94 -35.86
CA THR A 2 -14.77 25.79 -34.48
C THR A 2 -13.67 25.67 -33.41
N LEU A 3 -12.51 25.08 -33.74
CA LEU A 3 -11.38 24.93 -32.80
C LEU A 3 -10.72 26.28 -32.41
N ILE A 4 -10.68 27.23 -33.35
CA ILE A 4 -10.08 28.56 -33.17
C ILE A 4 -10.94 29.43 -32.24
N PHE A 5 -12.27 29.30 -32.29
CA PHE A 5 -13.20 30.04 -31.42
C PHE A 5 -13.15 29.58 -29.96
N VAL A 6 -12.92 28.29 -29.69
CA VAL A 6 -12.84 27.76 -28.32
C VAL A 6 -11.54 28.19 -27.63
N LEU A 7 -10.41 28.21 -28.35
CA LEU A 7 -9.13 28.72 -27.85
C LEU A 7 -9.17 30.21 -27.52
N PHE A 8 -9.88 31.01 -28.33
CA PHE A 8 -9.97 32.47 -28.14
C PHE A 8 -10.84 32.87 -26.95
N ALA A 9 -11.95 32.14 -26.70
CA ALA A 9 -12.84 32.41 -25.57
C ALA A 9 -12.21 32.06 -24.20
N PHE A 10 -11.32 31.07 -24.16
CA PHE A 10 -10.60 30.69 -22.94
C PHE A 10 -9.51 31.70 -22.55
N GLY A 11 -8.77 32.23 -23.53
CA GLY A 11 -7.72 33.25 -23.29
C GLY A 11 -8.27 34.55 -22.70
N LEU A 12 -9.37 35.07 -23.26
CA LEU A 12 -10.03 36.29 -22.76
C LEU A 12 -10.52 36.15 -21.31
N LYS A 13 -11.04 34.98 -20.93
CA LYS A 13 -11.53 34.70 -19.58
C LYS A 13 -10.40 34.55 -18.56
N ALA A 14 -9.26 33.97 -18.97
CA ALA A 14 -8.09 33.82 -18.12
C ALA A 14 -7.44 35.18 -17.80
N ASP A 15 -7.35 36.08 -18.79
CA ASP A 15 -6.81 37.44 -18.63
C ASP A 15 -7.65 38.32 -17.68
N GLU A 16 -8.98 38.22 -17.79
CA GLU A 16 -9.89 38.96 -16.90
C GLU A 16 -9.78 38.46 -15.45
N GLU A 17 -9.77 37.14 -15.25
CA GLU A 17 -9.62 36.54 -13.93
C GLU A 17 -8.23 36.83 -13.34
N PHE A 18 -7.19 36.81 -14.16
CA PHE A 18 -5.83 37.20 -13.76
C PHE A 18 -5.80 38.63 -13.22
N THR A 19 -6.33 39.57 -13.98
CA THR A 19 -6.30 40.99 -13.63
C THR A 19 -7.12 41.28 -12.37
N ARG A 20 -8.31 40.68 -12.24
CA ARG A 20 -9.24 40.99 -11.14
C ARG A 20 -8.99 40.23 -9.84
N LYS A 21 -8.45 39.02 -9.90
CA LYS A 21 -8.32 38.14 -8.73
C LYS A 21 -6.89 37.73 -8.43
N ILE A 22 -6.13 37.34 -9.45
CA ILE A 22 -4.78 36.78 -9.25
C ILE A 22 -3.76 37.87 -8.98
N ARG A 23 -3.75 38.96 -9.76
CA ARG A 23 -2.80 40.05 -9.56
C ARG A 23 -2.94 40.75 -8.20
N PRO A 24 -4.15 41.03 -7.68
CA PRO A 24 -4.32 41.52 -6.32
C PRO A 24 -3.79 40.56 -5.25
N PHE A 25 -3.97 39.25 -5.45
CA PHE A 25 -3.41 38.23 -4.55
C PHE A 25 -1.87 38.30 -4.54
N LEU A 26 -1.24 38.31 -5.72
CA LEU A 26 0.22 38.41 -5.84
C LEU A 26 0.76 39.68 -5.17
N ASN A 27 0.10 40.82 -5.38
CA ASN A 27 0.45 42.09 -4.75
C ASN A 27 0.41 42.01 -3.22
N THR A 28 -0.60 41.31 -2.68
CA THR A 28 -0.85 41.26 -1.24
C THR A 28 0.09 40.28 -0.52
N TYR A 29 0.32 39.11 -1.11
CA TYR A 29 0.96 37.98 -0.41
C TYR A 29 2.36 37.63 -0.94
N CYS A 30 2.71 38.00 -2.17
CA CYS A 30 3.91 37.49 -2.84
C CYS A 30 4.96 38.59 -3.13
N ILE A 31 4.53 39.72 -3.71
CA ILE A 31 5.43 40.72 -4.30
C ILE A 31 6.30 41.45 -3.28
N SER A 32 5.88 41.56 -2.02
CA SER A 32 6.71 42.16 -0.96
C SER A 32 8.07 41.45 -0.75
N CYS A 33 8.14 40.15 -1.09
CA CYS A 33 9.37 39.35 -0.98
C CYS A 33 9.94 38.90 -2.34
N HIS A 34 9.12 38.91 -3.40
CA HIS A 34 9.44 38.45 -4.75
C HIS A 34 9.11 39.53 -5.79
N GLY A 35 9.52 40.77 -5.54
CA GLY A 35 9.21 41.95 -6.33
C GLY A 35 10.45 42.80 -6.63
N PRO A 36 10.29 44.06 -7.08
CA PRO A 36 11.41 44.94 -7.43
C PRO A 36 12.40 45.17 -6.30
N GLU A 37 11.88 45.47 -5.11
CA GLU A 37 12.70 45.83 -3.95
C GLU A 37 13.37 44.63 -3.29
N LYS A 38 12.74 43.44 -3.35
CA LYS A 38 13.22 42.22 -2.69
C LYS A 38 12.98 41.02 -3.58
N GLN A 39 14.03 40.25 -3.84
CA GLN A 39 14.04 39.14 -4.79
C GLN A 39 14.45 37.84 -4.11
N LYS A 40 13.71 37.42 -3.07
CA LYS A 40 13.99 36.14 -2.40
C LYS A 40 13.95 35.01 -3.43
N GLY A 41 14.95 34.12 -3.38
CA GLY A 41 15.08 33.01 -4.33
C GLY A 41 15.36 33.42 -5.79
N LYS A 42 15.69 34.70 -6.06
CA LYS A 42 15.87 35.26 -7.42
C LYS A 42 14.60 35.17 -8.28
N ILE A 43 13.43 35.31 -7.66
CA ILE A 43 12.12 35.22 -8.32
C ILE A 43 11.42 36.59 -8.31
N ARG A 44 10.73 36.91 -9.41
CA ARG A 44 10.02 38.18 -9.67
C ARG A 44 8.59 37.92 -10.12
N PHE A 45 7.64 38.02 -9.20
CA PHE A 45 6.22 37.80 -9.50
C PHE A 45 5.47 39.04 -9.97
N ASP A 46 6.07 40.22 -9.81
CA ASP A 46 5.53 41.49 -10.33
C ASP A 46 5.57 41.59 -11.87
N GLN A 47 6.43 40.78 -12.50
CA GLN A 47 6.60 40.71 -13.95
C GLN A 47 5.74 39.63 -14.61
N LEU A 48 5.07 38.79 -13.82
CA LEU A 48 4.19 37.75 -14.35
C LEU A 48 2.96 38.36 -15.02
N THR A 49 2.53 37.68 -16.07
CA THR A 49 1.31 37.91 -16.83
C THR A 49 0.38 36.69 -16.71
N ALA A 50 -0.70 36.67 -17.46
CA ALA A 50 -1.54 35.47 -17.57
C ALA A 50 -1.01 34.47 -18.62
N SER A 51 0.13 34.78 -19.27
CA SER A 51 0.67 33.99 -20.38
C SER A 51 1.33 32.71 -19.88
N MET A 52 0.73 31.58 -20.22
CA MET A 52 1.31 30.25 -19.97
C MET A 52 2.06 29.70 -21.20
N SER A 53 2.13 30.47 -22.28
CA SER A 53 2.81 30.08 -23.52
C SER A 53 4.32 30.39 -23.51
N ASP A 54 4.78 31.32 -22.65
CA ASP A 54 6.20 31.49 -22.38
C ASP A 54 6.66 30.40 -21.40
N ARG A 55 7.67 29.64 -21.80
CA ARG A 55 8.16 28.50 -21.00
C ARG A 55 8.71 28.91 -19.65
N LYS A 56 9.44 30.03 -19.55
CA LYS A 56 10.06 30.47 -18.29
C LYS A 56 8.99 30.97 -17.33
N GLU A 57 8.00 31.67 -17.84
CA GLU A 57 6.82 32.10 -17.08
C GLU A 57 6.02 30.90 -16.56
N ALA A 58 5.75 29.92 -17.42
CA ALA A 58 5.07 28.68 -17.04
C ALA A 58 5.85 27.91 -15.96
N GLU A 59 7.18 27.80 -16.06
CA GLU A 59 8.03 27.18 -15.04
C GLU A 59 7.95 27.93 -13.69
N LEU A 60 7.85 29.27 -13.70
CA LEU A 60 7.65 30.07 -12.48
C LEU A 60 6.27 29.85 -11.87
N TRP A 61 5.22 29.76 -12.70
CA TRP A 61 3.87 29.43 -12.25
C TRP A 61 3.78 28.04 -11.64
N MET A 62 4.43 27.04 -12.25
CA MET A 62 4.53 25.68 -11.69
C MET A 62 5.20 25.68 -10.31
N ARG A 63 6.33 26.38 -10.16
CA ARG A 63 7.02 26.50 -8.87
C ARG A 63 6.22 27.24 -7.81
N MET A 64 5.47 28.27 -8.22
CA MET A 64 4.57 28.98 -7.30
C MET A 64 3.44 28.06 -6.84
N LEU A 65 2.80 27.36 -7.76
CA LEU A 65 1.74 26.40 -7.47
C LEU A 65 2.26 25.36 -6.48
N GLU A 66 3.41 24.77 -6.76
CA GLU A 66 4.10 23.83 -5.87
C GLU A 66 4.30 24.44 -4.47
N ALA A 67 5.04 25.53 -4.33
CA ALA A 67 5.34 26.14 -3.03
C ALA A 67 4.06 26.53 -2.23
N MET A 68 2.98 26.92 -2.92
CA MET A 68 1.69 27.17 -2.30
C MET A 68 0.97 25.90 -1.86
N GLU A 69 1.03 24.83 -2.66
CA GLU A 69 0.47 23.51 -2.29
C GLU A 69 1.17 22.92 -1.09
N PHE A 70 2.48 23.15 -0.97
CA PHE A 70 3.30 22.74 0.16
C PHE A 70 3.17 23.62 1.40
N GLY A 71 2.48 24.76 1.29
CA GLY A 71 2.39 25.73 2.39
C GLY A 71 3.74 26.35 2.76
N GLU A 72 4.76 26.23 1.92
CA GLU A 72 6.08 26.85 2.11
C GLU A 72 6.03 28.36 1.91
N MET A 73 5.06 28.82 1.12
CA MET A 73 4.85 30.23 0.79
C MET A 73 3.41 30.67 1.11
N PRO A 74 3.23 31.83 1.77
CA PRO A 74 4.27 32.73 2.28
C PRO A 74 5.10 32.11 3.43
N SER A 75 6.40 32.42 3.50
CA SER A 75 7.26 31.95 4.61
C SER A 75 6.78 32.49 5.96
N ASP A 76 7.17 31.85 7.06
CA ASP A 76 6.96 32.32 8.45
C ASP A 76 7.26 33.82 8.70
N SER A 77 8.25 34.38 8.00
CA SER A 77 8.61 35.80 8.07
C SER A 77 7.64 36.76 7.36
N ALA A 78 6.56 36.26 6.73
CA ALA A 78 5.59 37.07 6.01
C ALA A 78 4.64 37.80 6.97
N LYS A 79 4.27 39.03 6.61
CA LYS A 79 3.35 39.86 7.41
C LYS A 79 1.87 39.47 7.23
N LYS A 80 1.54 38.80 6.13
CA LYS A 80 0.18 38.44 5.75
C LYS A 80 0.18 37.05 5.15
N PHE A 81 -0.86 36.28 5.47
CA PHE A 81 -1.09 34.95 4.93
C PHE A 81 -2.48 34.92 4.29
N PRO A 82 -2.62 34.31 3.11
CA PRO A 82 -3.94 34.13 2.49
C PRO A 82 -4.78 33.15 3.31
N THR A 83 -6.09 33.32 3.26
CA THR A 83 -7.02 32.26 3.68
C THR A 83 -6.89 31.05 2.76
N LYS A 84 -7.31 29.87 3.22
CA LYS A 84 -7.32 28.65 2.40
C LYS A 84 -8.15 28.81 1.12
N ALA A 85 -9.25 29.58 1.18
CA ALA A 85 -10.10 29.84 0.02
C ALA A 85 -9.40 30.70 -1.04
N GLU A 86 -8.71 31.75 -0.62
CA GLU A 86 -7.91 32.60 -1.52
C GLU A 86 -6.77 31.81 -2.17
N ALA A 87 -6.03 31.02 -1.37
CA ALA A 87 -4.94 30.19 -1.89
C ALA A 87 -5.45 29.16 -2.92
N ARG A 88 -6.56 28.47 -2.64
CA ARG A 88 -7.17 27.50 -3.57
C ARG A 88 -7.67 28.14 -4.86
N LEU A 89 -8.21 29.36 -4.79
CA LEU A 89 -8.66 30.09 -5.97
C LEU A 89 -7.50 30.30 -6.94
N VAL A 90 -6.35 30.75 -6.42
CA VAL A 90 -5.15 30.98 -7.22
C VAL A 90 -4.56 29.67 -7.72
N GLN A 91 -4.39 28.66 -6.85
CA GLN A 91 -3.89 27.34 -7.24
C GLN A 91 -4.72 26.75 -8.40
N GLY A 92 -6.05 26.75 -8.27
CA GLY A 92 -6.93 26.22 -9.30
C GLY A 92 -6.90 27.03 -10.60
N TRP A 93 -6.67 28.34 -10.54
CA TRP A 93 -6.45 29.14 -11.75
C TRP A 93 -5.13 28.76 -12.44
N ILE A 94 -4.03 28.62 -11.68
CA ILE A 94 -2.72 28.23 -12.23
C ILE A 94 -2.82 26.85 -12.90
N SER A 95 -3.39 25.85 -12.23
CA SER A 95 -3.56 24.50 -12.77
C SER A 95 -4.32 24.52 -14.10
N ARG A 96 -5.48 25.17 -14.16
CA ARG A 96 -6.30 25.27 -15.39
C ARG A 96 -5.56 26.00 -16.51
N ALA A 97 -4.82 27.05 -16.18
CA ALA A 97 -4.09 27.83 -17.17
C ALA A 97 -2.90 27.04 -17.78
N LEU A 98 -2.21 26.23 -16.97
CA LEU A 98 -1.14 25.33 -17.44
C LEU A 98 -1.71 24.16 -18.27
N GLU A 99 -2.78 23.52 -17.80
CA GLU A 99 -3.47 22.45 -18.53
C GLU A 99 -3.95 22.90 -19.91
N ALA A 100 -4.47 24.12 -20.03
CA ALA A 100 -4.92 24.69 -21.30
C ALA A 100 -3.79 24.82 -22.35
N GLN A 101 -2.52 24.82 -21.93
CA GLN A 101 -1.34 24.81 -22.81
C GLN A 101 -0.76 23.39 -23.01
N GLY A 102 -1.44 22.34 -22.53
CA GLY A 102 -0.95 20.97 -22.54
C GLY A 102 0.19 20.72 -21.55
N LEU A 103 0.44 21.65 -20.63
CA LEU A 103 1.43 21.51 -19.57
C LEU A 103 0.75 20.82 -18.38
N ALA A 104 0.91 19.51 -18.29
CA ALA A 104 0.40 18.76 -17.15
C ALA A 104 1.11 19.21 -15.87
N VAL A 105 0.34 19.72 -14.92
CA VAL A 105 0.84 19.91 -13.56
C VAL A 105 0.91 18.55 -12.91
N GLU A 106 2.06 18.23 -12.32
CA GLU A 106 2.21 17.01 -11.57
C GLU A 106 1.35 17.09 -10.30
N GLU A 107 0.28 16.30 -10.20
CA GLU A 107 -0.56 16.19 -9.00
C GLU A 107 0.22 15.49 -7.87
N LYS A 108 1.06 16.24 -7.17
CA LYS A 108 1.85 15.71 -6.05
C LYS A 108 0.99 15.32 -4.85
N ARG A 109 -0.24 15.82 -4.75
CA ARG A 109 -1.20 15.50 -3.66
C ARG A 109 -1.51 14.00 -3.57
N ASP A 110 -1.50 13.30 -4.70
CA ASP A 110 -1.78 11.87 -4.78
C ASP A 110 -0.50 11.01 -4.65
N LYS A 111 0.67 11.66 -4.50
CA LYS A 111 1.93 10.95 -4.30
C LYS A 111 2.17 10.62 -2.83
N GLU A 112 2.91 9.53 -2.60
CA GLU A 112 3.37 9.11 -1.27
C GLU A 112 4.11 10.24 -0.55
N GLY A 113 3.80 10.47 0.74
CA GLY A 113 4.45 11.48 1.58
C GLY A 113 3.79 12.87 1.56
N TYR A 114 2.82 13.11 0.68
CA TYR A 114 2.17 14.40 0.49
C TYR A 114 0.76 14.51 1.12
N GLY A 115 0.31 13.46 1.83
CA GLY A 115 -1.02 13.41 2.46
C GLY A 115 -1.22 14.44 3.59
N ASN A 116 -0.15 14.94 4.20
CA ASN A 116 -0.20 15.99 5.23
C ASN A 116 -0.61 17.38 4.70
N LEU A 117 -0.72 17.52 3.37
CA LEU A 117 -1.16 18.76 2.71
C LEU A 117 -2.69 18.92 2.71
N VAL A 118 -3.43 17.86 3.07
CA VAL A 118 -4.88 17.97 3.26
C VAL A 118 -5.15 18.62 4.61
N SER A 119 -5.81 19.78 4.57
CA SER A 119 -6.21 20.52 5.76
C SER A 119 -6.94 19.61 6.76
N HIS A 120 -6.48 19.57 8.02
CA HIS A 120 -7.14 18.84 9.11
C HIS A 120 -8.61 19.23 9.27
N GLU A 121 -8.92 20.52 9.11
CA GLU A 121 -10.31 21.00 9.14
C GLU A 121 -11.19 20.36 8.05
N LEU A 122 -10.64 20.01 6.88
CA LEU A 122 -11.41 19.29 5.87
C LEU A 122 -11.62 17.83 6.30
N LEU A 123 -10.55 17.17 6.74
CA LEU A 123 -10.57 15.76 7.14
C LEU A 123 -11.46 15.50 8.36
N PHE A 124 -11.55 16.46 9.28
CA PHE A 124 -12.21 16.31 10.58
C PHE A 124 -13.38 17.29 10.77
N SER A 125 -13.85 17.97 9.72
CA SER A 125 -15.04 18.82 9.85
C SER A 125 -16.28 17.97 10.16
N PRO A 126 -17.27 18.52 10.88
CA PRO A 126 -18.57 17.87 11.04
C PRO A 126 -19.28 17.55 9.71
N ALA A 127 -18.96 18.28 8.63
CA ALA A 127 -19.49 18.01 7.30
C ALA A 127 -18.96 16.69 6.72
N GLU A 128 -17.72 16.32 7.04
CA GLU A 128 -17.11 15.07 6.58
C GLU A 128 -17.84 13.84 7.15
N ASN A 129 -18.48 13.95 8.32
CA ASN A 129 -19.31 12.88 8.89
C ASN A 129 -20.48 12.47 7.99
N LYS A 130 -20.86 13.31 7.02
CA LYS A 130 -21.95 13.05 6.06
C LYS A 130 -21.42 12.68 4.66
N ARG A 131 -20.10 12.63 4.47
CA ARG A 131 -19.51 12.32 3.18
C ARG A 131 -19.85 10.87 2.80
N THR A 132 -20.43 10.72 1.61
CA THR A 132 -20.57 9.43 0.97
C THR A 132 -19.27 9.11 0.25
N ILE A 133 -18.63 8.02 0.66
CA ILE A 133 -17.47 7.48 -0.05
C ILE A 133 -18.00 6.55 -1.12
N ASP A 134 -17.67 6.81 -2.38
CA ASP A 134 -17.85 5.83 -3.45
C ASP A 134 -16.71 4.81 -3.35
N VAL A 135 -17.01 3.65 -2.81
CA VAL A 135 -16.02 2.57 -2.68
C VAL A 135 -16.08 1.73 -3.95
N ALA A 136 -15.04 1.80 -4.78
CA ALA A 136 -14.89 0.93 -5.95
C ALA A 136 -14.30 -0.43 -5.59
N ALA A 137 -14.48 -1.42 -6.46
CA ALA A 137 -13.83 -2.72 -6.34
C ALA A 137 -12.31 -2.54 -6.36
N ARG A 138 -11.58 -3.31 -5.56
CA ARG A 138 -10.16 -3.10 -5.31
C ARG A 138 -9.34 -4.33 -5.68
N LEU A 139 -8.19 -4.04 -6.26
CA LEU A 139 -7.12 -4.99 -6.49
C LEU A 139 -5.96 -4.65 -5.55
N TRP A 140 -5.70 -5.51 -4.58
CA TRP A 140 -4.58 -5.37 -3.65
C TRP A 140 -3.47 -6.31 -4.04
N ARG A 141 -2.24 -5.80 -4.14
CA ARG A 141 -1.07 -6.68 -4.21
C ARG A 141 -0.87 -7.34 -2.85
N ILE A 142 -0.58 -8.65 -2.86
CA ILE A 142 -0.16 -9.31 -1.62
C ILE A 142 1.27 -8.88 -1.27
N THR A 143 1.59 -8.88 0.03
CA THR A 143 2.93 -8.53 0.49
C THR A 143 3.94 -9.61 0.04
N PRO A 144 5.24 -9.27 -0.09
CA PRO A 144 6.28 -10.27 -0.36
C PRO A 144 6.30 -11.41 0.67
N LYS A 145 6.06 -11.08 1.94
CA LYS A 145 5.95 -12.05 3.04
C LYS A 145 4.73 -12.96 2.86
N ALA A 146 3.58 -12.40 2.48
CA ALA A 146 2.40 -13.16 2.13
C ALA A 146 2.64 -14.13 0.96
N LEU A 147 3.32 -13.69 -0.10
CA LEU A 147 3.70 -14.55 -1.22
C LEU A 147 4.65 -15.67 -0.78
N ALA A 148 5.61 -15.38 0.11
CA ALA A 148 6.53 -16.38 0.68
C ALA A 148 5.80 -17.43 1.51
N ASN A 149 4.85 -16.98 2.31
CA ASN A 149 4.02 -17.85 3.14
C ASN A 149 3.04 -18.69 2.32
N LEU A 150 2.64 -18.20 1.15
CA LEU A 150 1.80 -18.90 0.19
C LEU A 150 2.60 -20.00 -0.53
N LEU A 151 3.78 -19.67 -1.05
CA LEU A 151 4.62 -20.54 -1.88
C LEU A 151 5.81 -21.10 -1.08
N ARG A 152 5.51 -21.68 0.10
CA ARG A 152 6.56 -22.04 1.07
C ARG A 152 7.62 -22.97 0.51
N GLY A 153 8.87 -22.62 0.78
CA GLY A 153 10.03 -23.44 0.47
C GLY A 153 10.32 -23.58 -1.03
N ALA A 154 9.73 -22.74 -1.87
CA ALA A 154 10.39 -22.31 -3.09
C ALA A 154 11.45 -21.27 -2.71
N ARG A 155 12.66 -21.38 -3.26
CA ARG A 155 13.69 -20.36 -3.07
C ARG A 155 13.23 -19.14 -3.86
N MET A 156 12.71 -18.11 -3.18
CA MET A 156 12.56 -16.81 -3.82
C MET A 156 13.95 -16.23 -4.02
N VAL A 157 14.51 -16.46 -5.20
CA VAL A 157 15.81 -15.90 -5.63
C VAL A 157 15.67 -14.39 -5.83
N SER A 158 14.47 -13.91 -6.13
CA SER A 158 14.11 -12.50 -6.21
C SER A 158 12.61 -12.30 -5.94
N ASN A 159 12.23 -11.16 -5.35
CA ASN A 159 10.84 -10.82 -5.07
C ASN A 159 10.29 -9.96 -6.23
N PRO A 160 9.16 -10.34 -6.86
CA PRO A 160 8.60 -9.60 -7.99
C PRO A 160 8.15 -8.19 -7.64
N PHE A 161 8.13 -7.82 -6.36
CA PHE A 161 7.76 -6.49 -5.90
C PHE A 161 8.92 -5.71 -5.26
N ASP A 162 10.16 -6.21 -5.31
CA ASP A 162 11.32 -5.66 -4.59
C ASP A 162 12.04 -4.53 -5.34
N LEU A 163 11.29 -3.62 -5.96
CA LEU A 163 11.89 -2.54 -6.77
C LEU A 163 12.45 -1.39 -5.92
N GLU A 164 12.06 -1.30 -4.65
CA GLU A 164 12.71 -0.50 -3.62
C GLU A 164 12.76 -1.35 -2.35
N LYS A 165 13.80 -1.20 -1.53
CA LYS A 165 13.79 -1.66 -0.13
C LYS A 165 13.39 -0.48 0.75
N PRO A 166 12.11 -0.24 1.06
CA PRO A 166 11.74 0.88 1.91
C PRO A 166 11.67 0.35 3.34
N HIS A 167 12.43 0.97 4.22
CA HIS A 167 12.26 0.84 5.66
C HIS A 167 10.90 1.43 6.05
N GLY A 168 10.12 0.70 6.87
CA GLY A 168 9.15 1.27 7.81
C GLY A 168 7.87 1.97 7.34
N ASN A 169 7.46 1.96 6.07
CA ASN A 169 6.19 2.64 5.68
C ASN A 169 4.99 1.66 5.58
N PHE A 170 3.77 2.16 5.80
CA PHE A 170 2.56 1.55 5.22
C PHE A 170 2.74 1.51 3.70
N ARG A 171 3.23 0.38 3.20
CA ARG A 171 3.54 0.19 1.78
C ARG A 171 2.23 0.16 1.00
N ASP A 172 1.84 1.29 0.43
CA ASP A 172 0.81 1.29 -0.61
C ASP A 172 1.44 0.78 -1.90
N PHE A 173 1.39 -0.54 -2.09
CA PHE A 173 1.86 -1.17 -3.32
C PHE A 173 0.93 -0.90 -4.52
N LYS A 174 -0.12 -0.09 -4.36
CA LYS A 174 -1.02 0.30 -5.45
C LYS A 174 -0.30 1.28 -6.37
N GLY A 175 -0.14 0.90 -7.63
CA GLY A 175 0.23 1.82 -8.71
C GLY A 175 1.71 2.18 -8.84
N LYS A 176 2.57 1.99 -7.83
CA LYS A 176 3.98 2.44 -7.92
C LYS A 176 4.81 1.74 -9.01
N TYR A 177 4.51 0.47 -9.30
CA TYR A 177 5.23 -0.31 -10.32
C TYR A 177 4.27 -1.04 -11.23
N HIS A 178 4.38 -0.88 -12.54
CA HIS A 178 3.63 -1.69 -13.50
C HIS A 178 4.16 -3.13 -13.50
N PHE A 179 3.28 -4.11 -13.76
CA PHE A 179 3.71 -5.49 -13.98
C PHE A 179 4.56 -5.54 -15.25
N ASN A 180 5.85 -5.82 -15.10
CA ASN A 180 6.81 -5.76 -16.20
C ASN A 180 7.35 -7.17 -16.55
N SER A 181 8.18 -7.25 -17.58
CA SER A 181 8.76 -8.53 -18.06
C SER A 181 9.60 -9.22 -17.00
N LEU A 182 10.37 -8.47 -16.20
CA LEU A 182 11.18 -9.02 -15.11
C LEU A 182 10.30 -9.70 -14.06
N MET A 183 9.21 -9.06 -13.64
CA MET A 183 8.25 -9.66 -12.70
C MET A 183 7.66 -10.96 -13.27
N ALA A 184 7.30 -10.95 -14.55
CA ALA A 184 6.75 -12.14 -15.22
C ALA A 184 7.74 -13.31 -15.22
N GLU A 185 9.02 -13.04 -15.50
CA GLU A 185 10.09 -14.03 -15.46
C GLU A 185 10.27 -14.60 -14.05
N GLN A 186 10.37 -13.73 -13.04
CA GLN A 186 10.55 -14.13 -11.64
C GLN A 186 9.40 -15.00 -11.12
N ILE A 187 8.16 -14.66 -11.46
CA ILE A 187 6.98 -15.44 -11.07
C ILE A 187 6.93 -16.78 -11.82
N THR A 188 7.39 -16.82 -13.07
CA THR A 188 7.48 -18.06 -13.85
C THR A 188 8.52 -19.00 -13.26
N GLU A 189 9.71 -18.51 -12.93
CA GLU A 189 10.74 -19.29 -12.25
C GLU A 189 10.24 -19.83 -10.90
N LEU A 190 9.58 -18.97 -10.12
CA LEU A 190 8.99 -19.32 -8.83
C LEU A 190 7.93 -20.42 -8.99
N ALA A 191 7.06 -20.29 -9.99
CA ALA A 191 6.04 -21.28 -10.30
C ALA A 191 6.65 -22.63 -10.66
N ILE A 192 7.68 -22.66 -11.51
CA ILE A 192 8.36 -23.90 -11.91
C ILE A 192 9.02 -24.57 -10.71
N ALA A 193 9.79 -23.82 -9.92
CA ALA A 193 10.53 -24.34 -8.78
C ALA A 193 9.61 -24.84 -7.66
N HIS A 194 8.56 -24.08 -7.33
CA HIS A 194 7.57 -24.49 -6.33
C HIS A 194 6.80 -25.74 -6.78
N SER A 195 6.36 -25.75 -8.04
CA SER A 195 5.54 -26.84 -8.57
C SER A 195 6.28 -28.16 -8.69
N ASP A 196 7.57 -28.14 -9.03
CA ASP A 196 8.39 -29.37 -9.07
C ASP A 196 8.44 -30.03 -7.68
N LYS A 197 8.66 -29.21 -6.65
CA LYS A 197 8.70 -29.67 -5.26
C LYS A 197 7.34 -30.18 -4.80
N GLU A 198 6.27 -29.42 -5.02
CA GLU A 198 4.94 -29.80 -4.55
C GLU A 198 4.39 -31.01 -5.30
N ALA A 199 4.66 -31.16 -6.60
CA ALA A 199 4.26 -32.35 -7.35
C ALA A 199 4.97 -33.61 -6.82
N LYS A 200 6.25 -33.51 -6.44
CA LYS A 200 6.97 -34.60 -5.77
C LYS A 200 6.39 -34.92 -4.39
N ASN A 201 6.01 -33.92 -3.62
CA ASN A 201 5.38 -34.11 -2.31
C ASN A 201 4.00 -34.77 -2.42
N ALA A 202 3.20 -34.34 -3.39
CA ALA A 202 1.86 -34.84 -3.65
C ALA A 202 1.84 -36.34 -4.03
N ARG A 203 2.94 -36.88 -4.59
CA ARG A 203 3.04 -38.32 -4.90
C ARG A 203 2.76 -39.21 -3.70
N LYS A 204 3.25 -38.86 -2.51
CA LYS A 204 3.01 -39.67 -1.29
C LYS A 204 1.52 -39.74 -0.98
N MET A 205 0.84 -38.60 -1.06
CA MET A 205 -0.61 -38.53 -0.85
C MET A 205 -1.37 -39.29 -1.93
N ILE A 206 -0.98 -39.17 -3.20
CA ILE A 206 -1.61 -39.89 -4.32
C ILE A 206 -1.49 -41.40 -4.11
N VAL A 207 -0.31 -41.91 -3.73
CA VAL A 207 -0.11 -43.33 -3.42
C VAL A 207 -1.07 -43.79 -2.31
N VAL A 208 -1.14 -43.04 -1.20
CA VAL A 208 -2.04 -43.37 -0.08
C VAL A 208 -3.52 -43.36 -0.50
N LEU A 209 -3.94 -42.41 -1.34
CA LEU A 209 -5.32 -42.39 -1.85
C LEU A 209 -5.61 -43.58 -2.75
N ARG A 210 -4.65 -43.99 -3.58
CA ARG A 210 -4.78 -45.17 -4.44
C ARG A 210 -4.84 -46.46 -3.65
N GLU A 211 -4.07 -46.60 -2.59
CA GLU A 211 -4.16 -47.73 -1.65
C GLU A 211 -5.54 -47.81 -0.97
N LYS A 212 -6.21 -46.67 -0.80
CA LYS A 212 -7.58 -46.57 -0.28
C LYS A 212 -8.67 -46.75 -1.35
N GLY A 213 -8.30 -47.14 -2.58
CA GLY A 213 -9.24 -47.47 -3.65
C GLY A 213 -9.54 -46.33 -4.62
N SER A 214 -8.96 -45.14 -4.46
CA SER A 214 -9.13 -44.06 -5.44
C SER A 214 -8.42 -44.40 -6.76
N THR A 215 -9.05 -44.04 -7.88
CA THR A 215 -8.39 -44.01 -9.19
C THR A 215 -7.28 -42.97 -9.22
N ILE A 216 -6.37 -43.06 -10.19
CA ILE A 216 -5.31 -42.06 -10.37
C ILE A 216 -5.89 -40.67 -10.67
N ASP A 217 -6.99 -40.60 -11.43
CA ASP A 217 -7.65 -39.35 -11.78
C ASP A 217 -8.29 -38.70 -10.55
N GLU A 218 -8.97 -39.47 -9.70
CA GLU A 218 -9.53 -38.96 -8.43
C GLU A 218 -8.44 -38.47 -7.49
N ALA A 219 -7.34 -39.22 -7.35
CA ALA A 219 -6.22 -38.82 -6.52
C ALA A 219 -5.53 -37.54 -7.03
N ASN A 220 -5.38 -37.39 -8.35
CA ASN A 220 -4.86 -36.18 -8.98
C ASN A 220 -5.80 -34.98 -8.82
N ARG A 221 -7.13 -35.17 -8.99
CA ARG A 221 -8.13 -34.11 -8.74
C ARG A 221 -8.07 -33.60 -7.31
N GLU A 222 -7.96 -34.50 -6.33
CA GLU A 222 -7.81 -34.11 -4.92
C GLU A 222 -6.48 -33.36 -4.68
N ALA A 223 -5.39 -33.79 -5.33
CA ALA A 223 -4.11 -33.11 -5.25
C ALA A 223 -4.15 -31.70 -5.86
N ILE A 224 -4.81 -31.55 -7.01
CA ILE A 224 -5.06 -30.25 -7.66
C ILE A 224 -5.93 -29.37 -6.77
N LYS A 225 -7.05 -29.90 -6.25
CA LYS A 225 -7.96 -29.18 -5.38
C LYS A 225 -7.26 -28.64 -4.13
N ARG A 226 -6.40 -29.43 -3.50
CA ARG A 226 -5.61 -28.98 -2.32
C ARG A 226 -4.65 -27.85 -2.67
N HIS A 227 -3.92 -27.98 -3.78
CA HIS A 227 -2.98 -26.95 -4.21
C HIS A 227 -3.71 -25.66 -4.63
N TYR A 228 -4.83 -25.80 -5.33
CA TYR A 228 -5.70 -24.69 -5.74
C TYR A 228 -6.26 -23.93 -4.53
N ASN A 229 -6.75 -24.64 -3.51
CA ASN A 229 -7.19 -24.04 -2.25
C ASN A 229 -6.03 -23.33 -1.53
N THR A 230 -4.83 -23.90 -1.57
CA THR A 230 -3.66 -23.30 -0.92
C THR A 230 -3.25 -22.00 -1.61
N VAL A 231 -3.10 -22.00 -2.94
CA VAL A 231 -2.57 -20.88 -3.72
C VAL A 231 -3.63 -19.81 -4.00
N LEU A 232 -4.82 -20.24 -4.45
CA LEU A 232 -5.88 -19.33 -4.92
C LEU A 232 -6.99 -19.13 -3.89
N ARG A 233 -6.96 -19.86 -2.76
CA ARG A 233 -7.88 -19.71 -1.62
C ARG A 233 -9.34 -19.99 -1.99
N ARG A 234 -9.58 -20.87 -2.96
CA ARG A 234 -10.89 -21.43 -3.34
C ARG A 234 -10.74 -22.83 -3.89
N SER A 235 -11.86 -23.51 -4.04
CA SER A 235 -11.93 -24.66 -4.94
C SER A 235 -11.96 -24.20 -6.41
N PRO A 236 -11.39 -25.01 -7.32
CA PRO A 236 -11.53 -24.78 -8.76
C PRO A 236 -12.99 -24.98 -9.18
N ALA A 237 -13.44 -24.21 -10.17
CA ALA A 237 -14.66 -24.54 -10.90
C ALA A 237 -14.43 -25.80 -11.75
N GLU A 238 -15.50 -26.52 -12.09
CA GLU A 238 -15.40 -27.76 -12.88
C GLU A 238 -14.63 -27.56 -14.19
N LYS A 239 -14.88 -26.46 -14.92
CA LYS A 239 -14.14 -26.14 -16.15
C LYS A 239 -12.65 -25.95 -15.92
N GLU A 240 -12.25 -25.35 -14.81
CA GLU A 240 -10.85 -25.16 -14.46
C GLU A 240 -10.19 -26.49 -14.08
N MET A 241 -10.91 -27.33 -13.32
CA MET A 241 -10.44 -28.67 -12.98
C MET A 241 -10.24 -29.52 -14.24
N GLU A 242 -11.20 -29.53 -15.17
CA GLU A 242 -11.06 -30.27 -16.42
C GLU A 242 -9.89 -29.76 -17.25
N SER A 243 -9.69 -28.44 -17.34
CA SER A 243 -8.56 -27.86 -18.06
C SER A 243 -7.22 -28.26 -17.44
N LEU A 244 -7.11 -28.25 -16.12
CA LEU A 244 -5.90 -28.67 -15.39
C LEU A 244 -5.64 -30.17 -15.53
N MET A 245 -6.68 -31.01 -15.48
CA MET A 245 -6.57 -32.45 -15.69
C MET A 245 -6.17 -32.79 -17.13
N ALA A 246 -6.70 -32.07 -18.13
CA ALA A 246 -6.30 -32.23 -19.52
C ALA A 246 -4.82 -31.85 -19.74
N LEU A 247 -4.38 -30.73 -19.15
CA LEU A 247 -2.97 -30.32 -19.17
C LEU A 247 -2.08 -31.37 -18.51
N LEU A 248 -2.47 -31.86 -17.33
CA LEU A 248 -1.74 -32.90 -16.61
C LEU A 248 -1.56 -34.15 -17.48
N LYS A 249 -2.66 -34.69 -18.04
CA LYS A 249 -2.63 -35.90 -18.86
C LYS A 249 -1.75 -35.73 -20.10
N LYS A 250 -1.86 -34.58 -20.79
CA LYS A 250 -1.05 -34.27 -21.97
C LYS A 250 0.45 -34.27 -21.62
N VAL A 251 0.82 -33.54 -20.57
CA VAL A 251 2.23 -33.40 -20.20
C VAL A 251 2.81 -34.69 -19.61
N ASP A 252 2.04 -35.46 -18.85
CA ASP A 252 2.49 -36.79 -18.38
C ASP A 252 2.70 -37.76 -19.55
N ALA A 253 1.88 -37.69 -20.60
CA ALA A 253 2.07 -38.51 -21.80
C ALA A 253 3.35 -38.16 -22.58
N GLU A 254 3.76 -36.89 -22.59
CA GLU A 254 4.94 -36.41 -23.30
C GLU A 254 6.24 -36.52 -22.48
N LEU A 255 6.19 -36.21 -21.18
CA LEU A 255 7.38 -36.02 -20.32
C LEU A 255 7.44 -36.97 -19.12
N GLY A 256 6.40 -37.76 -18.88
CA GLY A 256 6.31 -38.73 -17.78
C GLY A 256 5.96 -38.13 -16.41
N ILE A 257 5.55 -39.01 -15.49
CA ILE A 257 5.06 -38.63 -14.15
C ILE A 257 6.23 -38.23 -13.23
N PRO A 258 6.18 -37.09 -12.49
CA PRO A 258 5.01 -36.25 -12.22
C PRO A 258 5.00 -34.90 -12.97
N ARG A 259 5.49 -34.84 -14.21
CA ARG A 259 5.61 -33.57 -14.94
C ARG A 259 4.25 -32.94 -15.27
N GLY A 260 3.21 -33.75 -15.48
CA GLY A 260 1.85 -33.27 -15.64
C GLY A 260 1.31 -32.57 -14.41
N LEU A 261 1.51 -33.15 -13.23
CA LEU A 261 1.08 -32.52 -11.97
C LEU A 261 1.86 -31.23 -11.69
N GLN A 262 3.16 -31.23 -12.00
CA GLN A 262 3.98 -30.00 -11.95
C GLN A 262 3.43 -28.92 -12.88
N ALA A 263 3.07 -29.25 -14.12
CA ALA A 263 2.51 -28.27 -15.06
C ALA A 263 1.17 -27.71 -14.58
N ALA A 264 0.30 -28.56 -14.03
CA ALA A 264 -0.97 -28.13 -13.44
C ALA A 264 -0.76 -27.18 -12.25
N TYR A 265 0.19 -27.48 -11.35
CA TYR A 265 0.53 -26.60 -10.23
C TYR A 265 1.12 -25.26 -10.70
N ALA A 266 1.98 -25.28 -11.72
CA ALA A 266 2.55 -24.04 -12.27
C ALA A 266 1.46 -23.15 -12.89
N ALA A 267 0.50 -23.75 -13.61
CA ALA A 267 -0.64 -23.04 -14.18
C ALA A 267 -1.54 -22.38 -13.12
N ILE A 268 -1.66 -22.98 -11.92
CA ILE A 268 -2.36 -22.39 -10.77
C ILE A 268 -1.61 -21.17 -10.25
N ILE A 269 -0.29 -21.28 -10.05
CA ILE A 269 0.55 -20.19 -9.51
C ILE A 269 0.57 -18.99 -10.48
N LEU A 270 0.54 -19.24 -11.79
CA LEU A 270 0.54 -18.19 -12.82
C LEU A 270 -0.79 -17.43 -12.96
N GLN A 271 -1.81 -17.76 -12.16
CA GLN A 271 -3.04 -16.97 -12.12
C GLN A 271 -2.82 -15.62 -11.40
N PRO A 272 -3.48 -14.53 -11.84
CA PRO A 272 -3.38 -13.21 -11.20
C PRO A 272 -3.66 -13.24 -9.69
N GLU A 273 -4.62 -14.06 -9.25
CA GLU A 273 -4.99 -14.19 -7.85
C GLU A 273 -3.81 -14.59 -6.97
N THR A 274 -2.80 -15.30 -7.47
CA THR A 274 -1.60 -15.63 -6.69
C THR A 274 -0.91 -14.38 -6.16
N LEU A 275 -0.93 -13.30 -6.93
CA LEU A 275 -0.25 -12.04 -6.65
C LEU A 275 -1.18 -10.96 -6.12
N PHE A 276 -2.48 -11.10 -6.40
CA PHE A 276 -3.47 -10.10 -6.11
C PHE A 276 -4.64 -10.66 -5.29
N ARG A 277 -5.06 -9.89 -4.28
CA ARG A 277 -6.33 -10.06 -3.59
C ARG A 277 -7.37 -9.14 -4.23
N PHE A 278 -8.46 -9.73 -4.66
CA PHE A 278 -9.62 -9.01 -5.21
C PHE A 278 -10.63 -8.77 -4.09
N GLU A 279 -11.22 -7.58 -4.08
CA GLU A 279 -12.23 -7.18 -3.11
C GLU A 279 -13.37 -6.42 -3.80
N GLY A 280 -14.61 -6.79 -3.49
CA GLY A 280 -15.80 -6.10 -3.98
C GLY A 280 -16.18 -6.53 -5.41
N THR A 281 -15.79 -7.75 -5.80
CA THR A 281 -16.12 -8.30 -7.12
C THR A 281 -17.55 -8.85 -7.21
N GLY A 282 -18.23 -8.99 -6.07
CA GLY A 282 -19.59 -9.56 -5.96
C GLY A 282 -20.75 -8.62 -6.31
N GLY A 283 -20.50 -7.39 -6.77
CA GLY A 283 -21.52 -6.41 -7.12
C GLY A 283 -21.92 -5.48 -5.97
N SER A 284 -22.30 -4.25 -6.31
CA SER A 284 -22.78 -3.22 -5.38
C SER A 284 -24.25 -3.47 -5.05
N GLY A 285 -24.58 -3.65 -3.76
CA GLY A 285 -25.94 -3.42 -3.30
C GLY A 285 -26.30 -1.93 -3.38
N ASP A 286 -27.54 -1.56 -3.07
CA ASP A 286 -28.05 -0.17 -3.04
C ASP A 286 -27.34 0.78 -2.03
N SER A 287 -26.23 0.34 -1.43
CA SER A 287 -25.39 1.14 -0.55
C SER A 287 -24.16 1.64 -1.27
N ASN A 288 -23.71 2.86 -0.94
CA ASN A 288 -22.41 3.41 -1.35
C ASN A 288 -21.19 2.60 -0.83
N LEU A 289 -21.42 1.52 -0.09
CA LEU A 289 -20.41 0.58 0.37
C LEU A 289 -20.47 -0.70 -0.47
N LEU A 290 -19.30 -1.24 -0.80
CA LEU A 290 -19.20 -2.58 -1.39
C LEU A 290 -19.23 -3.64 -0.30
N SER A 291 -20.17 -4.58 -0.43
CA SER A 291 -20.16 -5.79 0.40
C SER A 291 -19.12 -6.76 -0.14
N LEU A 292 -18.27 -7.24 0.75
CA LEU A 292 -17.36 -8.34 0.45
C LEU A 292 -18.09 -9.66 0.61
N SER A 293 -17.85 -10.60 -0.30
CA SER A 293 -18.26 -11.98 -0.12
C SER A 293 -17.60 -12.59 1.13
N ARG A 294 -18.21 -13.63 1.71
CA ARG A 294 -17.64 -14.33 2.89
C ARG A 294 -16.18 -14.76 2.67
N ARG A 295 -15.84 -15.13 1.44
CA ARG A 295 -14.49 -15.52 1.06
C ARG A 295 -13.53 -14.32 0.95
N GLU A 296 -13.96 -13.22 0.34
CA GLU A 296 -13.17 -11.99 0.29
C GLU A 296 -12.91 -11.48 1.72
N LEU A 297 -13.90 -11.58 2.62
CA LEU A 297 -13.76 -11.24 4.04
C LEU A 297 -12.75 -12.13 4.76
N ALA A 298 -12.84 -13.45 4.61
CA ALA A 298 -11.88 -14.39 5.18
C ALA A 298 -10.46 -14.04 4.75
N THR A 299 -10.26 -13.85 3.45
CA THR A 299 -8.96 -13.52 2.85
C THR A 299 -8.46 -12.17 3.35
N SER A 300 -9.32 -11.16 3.39
CA SER A 300 -8.98 -9.82 3.88
C SER A 300 -8.57 -9.85 5.35
N LEU A 301 -9.31 -10.58 6.19
CA LEU A 301 -9.00 -10.73 7.62
C LEU A 301 -7.65 -11.42 7.83
N SER A 302 -7.39 -12.52 7.14
CA SER A 302 -6.14 -13.29 7.28
C SER A 302 -4.91 -12.46 6.93
N TYR A 303 -4.94 -11.79 5.78
CA TYR A 303 -3.80 -10.97 5.34
C TYR A 303 -3.68 -9.65 6.12
N ALA A 304 -4.78 -9.09 6.62
CA ALA A 304 -4.70 -7.93 7.51
C ALA A 304 -3.94 -8.26 8.80
N LEU A 305 -4.14 -9.46 9.35
CA LEU A 305 -3.62 -9.83 10.66
C LEU A 305 -2.35 -10.68 10.63
N THR A 306 -2.04 -11.44 9.58
CA THR A 306 -0.99 -12.48 9.71
C THR A 306 -0.06 -12.66 8.51
N ASP A 307 -0.35 -12.07 7.34
CA ASP A 307 0.31 -12.42 6.07
C ASP A 307 0.27 -13.94 5.74
N LEU A 308 -0.66 -14.70 6.32
CA LEU A 308 -0.79 -16.15 6.09
C LEU A 308 -1.98 -16.48 5.18
N PRO A 309 -1.91 -17.59 4.43
CA PRO A 309 -3.08 -18.15 3.76
C PRO A 309 -4.12 -18.61 4.80
N LEU A 310 -5.37 -18.78 4.33
CA LEU A 310 -6.48 -19.24 5.17
C LEU A 310 -6.19 -20.62 5.75
N ASP A 311 -6.24 -20.72 7.07
CA ASP A 311 -6.21 -22.03 7.72
C ASP A 311 -7.57 -22.74 7.62
N GLY A 312 -7.57 -24.05 7.88
CA GLY A 312 -8.77 -24.86 7.76
C GLY A 312 -9.90 -24.45 8.73
N ASN A 313 -9.59 -23.82 9.87
CA ASN A 313 -10.62 -23.34 10.80
C ASN A 313 -11.33 -22.13 10.20
N MET A 314 -10.56 -21.15 9.71
CA MET A 314 -11.10 -19.94 9.11
C MET A 314 -11.94 -20.28 7.86
N LEU A 315 -11.46 -21.19 7.00
CA LEU A 315 -12.23 -21.65 5.84
C LEU A 315 -13.62 -22.18 6.25
N ARG A 316 -13.67 -23.13 7.19
CA ARG A 316 -14.94 -23.71 7.66
C ARG A 316 -15.84 -22.67 8.34
N ALA A 317 -15.25 -21.74 9.10
CA ALA A 317 -16.02 -20.71 9.79
C ALA A 317 -16.74 -19.80 8.78
N PHE A 318 -16.06 -19.38 7.71
CA PHE A 318 -16.64 -18.52 6.68
C PHE A 318 -17.54 -19.27 5.69
N GLU A 319 -17.39 -20.59 5.54
CA GLU A 319 -18.34 -21.46 4.81
C GLU A 319 -19.66 -21.68 5.57
N ASN A 320 -19.69 -21.45 6.88
CA ASN A 320 -20.93 -21.57 7.67
C ASN A 320 -21.88 -20.39 7.42
N GLU A 321 -22.79 -20.57 6.47
CA GLU A 321 -23.79 -19.57 6.10
C GLU A 321 -24.79 -19.23 7.21
N LYS A 322 -24.97 -20.11 8.20
CA LYS A 322 -25.91 -19.91 9.31
C LYS A 322 -25.40 -18.94 10.37
N MET A 323 -24.08 -18.79 10.49
CA MET A 323 -23.48 -17.90 11.49
C MET A 323 -23.35 -16.48 10.94
N PRO A 324 -23.73 -15.44 11.70
CA PRO A 324 -23.52 -14.05 11.29
C PRO A 324 -22.04 -13.76 11.07
N VAL A 325 -21.72 -13.09 9.96
CA VAL A 325 -20.34 -12.73 9.57
C VAL A 325 -19.60 -11.96 10.67
N ARG A 326 -20.29 -11.04 11.37
CA ARG A 326 -19.69 -10.29 12.48
C ARG A 326 -19.22 -11.18 13.62
N ASP A 327 -19.98 -12.23 13.94
CA ASP A 327 -19.63 -13.14 15.02
C ASP A 327 -18.48 -14.06 14.61
N ILE A 328 -18.44 -14.48 13.34
CA ILE A 328 -17.29 -15.20 12.76
C ILE A 328 -16.02 -14.35 12.87
N ILE A 329 -16.07 -13.09 12.43
CA ILE A 329 -14.92 -12.19 12.49
C ILE A 329 -14.45 -12.01 13.93
N ARG A 330 -15.37 -11.76 14.88
CA ARG A 330 -15.02 -11.61 16.30
C ARG A 330 -14.30 -12.85 16.84
N ALA A 331 -14.85 -14.04 16.57
CA ALA A 331 -14.26 -15.30 17.03
C ALA A 331 -12.88 -15.55 16.42
N GLU A 332 -12.72 -15.34 15.12
CA GLU A 332 -11.46 -15.56 14.42
C GLU A 332 -10.38 -14.55 14.82
N VAL A 333 -10.75 -13.28 15.02
CA VAL A 333 -9.81 -12.26 15.55
C VAL A 333 -9.31 -12.69 16.93
N GLY A 334 -10.20 -13.04 17.85
CA GLY A 334 -9.83 -13.51 19.18
C GLY A 334 -8.87 -14.70 19.12
N ARG A 335 -9.24 -15.73 18.35
CA ARG A 335 -8.42 -16.93 18.14
C ARG A 335 -7.01 -16.60 17.62
N LEU A 336 -6.89 -15.69 16.65
CA LEU A 336 -5.59 -15.32 16.08
C LEU A 336 -4.71 -14.54 17.06
N PHE A 337 -5.29 -13.66 17.87
CA PHE A 337 -4.56 -12.90 18.89
C PHE A 337 -4.24 -13.71 20.14
N GLU A 338 -4.98 -14.79 20.41
CA GLU A 338 -4.76 -15.70 21.54
C GLU A 338 -3.79 -16.86 21.23
N ASP A 339 -3.42 -17.09 19.96
CA ASP A 339 -2.45 -18.14 19.58
C ASP A 339 -1.01 -17.78 20.01
N GLU A 340 -0.65 -18.14 21.24
CA GLU A 340 0.69 -17.89 21.80
C GLU A 340 1.79 -18.70 21.13
N LYS A 341 1.45 -19.87 20.57
CA LYS A 341 2.43 -20.72 19.87
C LYS A 341 2.80 -20.13 18.52
N ARG A 342 1.88 -19.39 17.90
CA ARG A 342 2.03 -18.79 16.58
C ARG A 342 1.56 -17.33 16.63
N PRO A 343 2.34 -16.43 17.24
CA PRO A 343 1.92 -15.05 17.56
C PRO A 343 1.92 -14.12 16.33
N TYR A 344 1.53 -14.61 15.15
CA TYR A 344 1.56 -13.84 13.90
C TYR A 344 0.71 -12.56 13.98
N ALA A 345 -0.48 -12.64 14.58
CA ALA A 345 -1.36 -11.48 14.77
C ALA A 345 -0.77 -10.43 15.72
N ARG A 346 -0.17 -10.87 16.84
CA ARG A 346 0.52 -9.97 17.78
C ARG A 346 1.72 -9.30 17.12
N ASN A 347 2.51 -10.05 16.35
CA ASN A 347 3.64 -9.51 15.62
C ASN A 347 3.20 -8.50 14.54
N ARG A 348 2.10 -8.77 13.84
CA ARG A 348 1.53 -7.84 12.86
C ARG A 348 1.02 -6.57 13.52
N LEU A 349 0.46 -6.67 14.73
CA LEU A 349 0.04 -5.51 15.50
C LEU A 349 1.23 -4.63 15.90
N LEU A 350 2.34 -5.21 16.38
CA LEU A 350 3.56 -4.44 16.62
C LEU A 350 4.08 -3.79 15.33
N GLN A 351 4.11 -4.57 14.25
CA GLN A 351 4.54 -4.08 12.94
C GLN A 351 3.69 -2.90 12.45
N PHE A 352 2.38 -2.88 12.73
CA PHE A 352 1.55 -1.72 12.42
C PHE A 352 2.07 -0.44 13.08
N PHE A 353 2.51 -0.48 14.35
CA PHE A 353 3.05 0.70 15.02
C PHE A 353 4.45 1.06 14.56
N GLN A 354 5.28 0.05 14.26
CA GLN A 354 6.56 0.25 13.60
C GLN A 354 6.38 0.99 12.27
N GLU A 355 5.38 0.61 11.48
CA GLU A 355 5.06 1.21 10.18
C GLU A 355 4.38 2.58 10.33
N TYR A 356 3.53 2.76 11.34
CA TYR A 356 2.78 3.99 11.57
C TYR A 356 3.69 5.15 11.99
N PHE A 357 4.61 4.87 12.91
CA PHE A 357 5.55 5.86 13.42
C PHE A 357 6.88 5.85 12.68
N ASP A 358 7.12 4.83 11.84
CA ASP A 358 8.30 4.71 10.98
C ASP A 358 9.63 4.79 11.76
N TYR A 359 9.61 4.39 13.04
CA TYR A 359 10.77 4.53 13.92
C TYR A 359 11.88 3.51 13.65
N GLN A 360 11.61 2.48 12.86
CA GLN A 360 12.64 1.52 12.45
C GLN A 360 13.75 2.17 11.62
N LYS A 361 13.51 3.33 11.02
CA LYS A 361 14.53 4.15 10.35
C LYS A 361 15.59 4.70 11.29
N ALA A 362 15.41 4.62 12.60
CA ALA A 362 16.43 5.02 13.56
C ALA A 362 17.79 4.33 13.30
N GLU A 363 17.79 3.11 12.74
CA GLU A 363 19.00 2.38 12.34
C GLU A 363 19.80 3.06 11.23
N ASP A 364 19.13 3.81 10.36
CA ASP A 364 19.73 4.50 9.22
C ASP A 364 20.12 5.95 9.53
N VAL A 365 19.73 6.46 10.70
CA VAL A 365 20.07 7.82 11.13
C VAL A 365 21.49 7.82 11.68
N PHE A 366 22.46 8.07 10.80
CA PHE A 366 23.87 8.25 11.16
C PHE A 366 24.03 9.47 12.07
N LYS A 367 24.23 9.24 13.37
CA LYS A 367 24.77 10.26 14.27
C LYS A 367 26.30 10.29 14.17
N ASP A 368 26.87 11.49 14.29
CA ASP A 368 28.32 11.68 14.38
C ASP A 368 28.92 10.72 15.40
N GLN A 369 30.08 10.12 15.09
CA GLN A 369 30.79 9.27 16.03
C GLN A 369 31.34 10.11 17.18
N ILE A 370 30.66 10.05 18.33
CA ILE A 370 31.12 10.71 19.55
C ILE A 370 32.22 9.84 20.17
N LYS A 371 33.41 10.43 20.37
CA LYS A 371 34.56 9.73 20.95
C LYS A 371 34.19 9.14 22.32
N GLY A 372 34.37 7.84 22.49
CA GLY A 372 34.07 7.11 23.73
C GLY A 372 32.65 6.57 23.85
N HIS A 373 31.74 6.89 22.91
CA HIS A 373 30.39 6.34 22.87
C HIS A 373 30.24 5.34 21.73
N LYS A 374 29.72 4.13 22.00
CA LYS A 374 29.22 3.25 20.94
C LYS A 374 27.71 3.42 20.83
N HIS A 375 27.28 4.00 19.73
CA HIS A 375 25.86 4.10 19.40
C HIS A 375 25.39 2.77 18.80
N TRP A 376 24.39 2.13 19.41
CA TRP A 376 23.72 0.97 18.83
C TRP A 376 22.26 1.33 18.52
N ALA A 377 22.02 1.78 17.29
CA ALA A 377 20.70 2.21 16.85
C ALA A 377 19.61 1.13 16.96
N PRO A 378 19.87 -0.17 16.72
CA PRO A 378 18.88 -1.22 16.92
C PRO A 378 18.33 -1.29 18.36
N ALA A 379 19.10 -0.93 19.40
CA ALA A 379 18.57 -0.86 20.77
C ALA A 379 17.43 0.15 20.90
N LEU A 380 17.51 1.29 20.21
CA LEU A 380 16.46 2.31 20.27
C LEU A 380 15.15 1.79 19.68
N VAL A 381 15.24 0.95 18.65
CA VAL A 381 14.09 0.27 18.06
C VAL A 381 13.52 -0.74 19.06
N TYR A 382 14.36 -1.56 19.69
CA TYR A 382 13.92 -2.52 20.71
C TYR A 382 13.26 -1.86 21.93
N ASP A 383 13.81 -0.74 22.39
CA ASP A 383 13.28 0.04 23.51
C ASP A 383 11.89 0.59 23.22
N LEU A 384 11.71 1.12 22.01
CA LEU A 384 10.41 1.63 21.56
C LEU A 384 9.41 0.51 21.27
N ASP A 385 9.85 -0.63 20.71
CA ASP A 385 9.02 -1.84 20.58
C ASP A 385 8.47 -2.28 21.95
N ALA A 386 9.31 -2.28 22.98
CA ALA A 386 8.90 -2.63 24.34
C ALA A 386 7.86 -1.64 24.89
N LEU A 387 8.05 -0.33 24.67
CA LEU A 387 7.09 0.70 25.10
C LEU A 387 5.75 0.54 24.38
N VAL A 388 5.77 0.26 23.07
CA VAL A 388 4.58 -0.03 22.27
C VAL A 388 3.86 -1.26 22.83
N MET A 389 4.57 -2.36 23.03
CA MET A 389 3.97 -3.60 23.54
C MET A 389 3.42 -3.44 24.96
N HIS A 390 4.10 -2.70 25.83
CA HIS A 390 3.59 -2.36 27.17
C HIS A 390 2.31 -1.53 27.11
N THR A 391 2.26 -0.54 26.22
CA THR A 391 1.09 0.30 26.02
C THR A 391 -0.08 -0.50 25.45
N LEU A 392 0.19 -1.38 24.49
CA LEU A 392 -0.81 -2.29 23.91
C LEU A 392 -1.36 -3.27 24.94
N LYS A 393 -0.52 -3.78 25.85
CA LYS A 393 -0.98 -4.65 26.93
C LYS A 393 -1.95 -3.94 27.89
N LYS A 394 -1.80 -2.62 28.08
CA LYS A 394 -2.73 -1.81 28.88
C LYS A 394 -4.03 -1.48 28.14
N ASP A 395 -3.98 -1.42 26.82
CA ASP A 395 -5.09 -1.15 25.89
C ASP A 395 -5.98 0.05 26.30
N LYS A 396 -5.35 1.18 26.65
CA LYS A 396 -6.03 2.41 27.08
C LYS A 396 -5.46 3.62 26.37
N GLN A 397 -6.29 4.28 25.56
CA GLN A 397 -5.93 5.48 24.79
C GLN A 397 -4.57 5.32 24.07
N VAL A 398 -4.33 4.15 23.46
CA VAL A 398 -3.01 3.71 22.97
C VAL A 398 -2.28 4.80 22.17
N PHE A 399 -2.92 5.37 21.14
CA PHE A 399 -2.31 6.44 20.34
C PHE A 399 -1.97 7.68 21.15
N LYS A 400 -2.89 8.16 21.99
CA LYS A 400 -2.63 9.35 22.83
C LYS A 400 -1.44 9.09 23.75
N THR A 401 -1.39 7.92 24.39
CA THR A 401 -0.28 7.53 25.26
C THR A 401 1.03 7.52 24.49
N LEU A 402 1.11 6.81 23.35
CA LEU A 402 2.34 6.74 22.54
C LEU A 402 2.79 8.11 21.99
N LEU A 403 1.86 9.02 21.70
CA LEU A 403 2.17 10.35 21.18
C LEU A 403 2.56 11.38 22.25
N THR A 404 2.25 11.15 23.52
CA THR A 404 2.39 12.17 24.57
C THR A 404 3.16 11.71 25.80
N THR A 405 3.44 10.42 25.91
CA THR A 405 4.13 9.87 27.09
C THR A 405 5.56 10.41 27.19
N PRO A 406 5.99 10.84 28.37
CA PRO A 406 7.39 11.11 28.65
C PRO A 406 8.15 9.82 29.08
N GLU A 407 7.43 8.72 29.30
CA GLU A 407 8.02 7.43 29.70
C GLU A 407 8.76 6.79 28.53
N TYR A 408 9.93 6.20 28.82
CA TYR A 408 10.70 5.38 27.90
C TYR A 408 11.17 4.12 28.62
N LEU A 409 11.27 3.00 27.90
CA LEU A 409 11.84 1.76 28.42
C LEU A 409 13.27 1.62 27.90
N ILE A 410 14.17 1.10 28.73
CA ILE A 410 15.59 0.92 28.38
C ILE A 410 15.96 -0.54 28.54
N PHE A 411 16.49 -1.14 27.50
CA PHE A 411 17.11 -2.46 27.57
C PHE A 411 18.52 -2.34 28.17
N VAL A 412 18.64 -2.55 29.48
CA VAL A 412 19.87 -2.26 30.25
C VAL A 412 21.15 -2.89 29.68
N ASN A 413 21.08 -4.11 29.15
CA ASN A 413 22.26 -4.82 28.63
C ASN A 413 22.83 -4.17 27.36
N SER A 414 22.00 -3.57 26.50
CA SER A 414 22.47 -2.93 25.28
C SER A 414 23.26 -1.64 25.53
N HIS A 415 22.93 -0.92 26.61
CA HIS A 415 23.61 0.32 27.00
C HIS A 415 24.88 0.05 27.80
N ARG A 416 24.86 -0.97 28.68
CA ARG A 416 26.02 -1.36 29.50
C ARG A 416 27.18 -1.94 28.70
N ASP A 417 26.91 -2.86 27.76
CA ASP A 417 27.94 -3.57 26.99
C ASP A 417 28.57 -2.70 25.88
N HIS A 418 28.00 -1.53 25.64
CA HIS A 418 28.44 -0.58 24.61
C HIS A 418 28.93 0.75 25.18
N GLY A 419 29.21 0.80 26.49
CA GLY A 419 29.90 1.93 27.11
C GLY A 419 29.08 3.22 27.14
N ASN A 420 27.76 3.11 27.11
CA ASN A 420 26.88 4.25 27.30
C ASN A 420 26.56 4.33 28.80
N PRO A 421 27.20 5.23 29.57
CA PRO A 421 26.81 5.40 30.97
C PRO A 421 25.37 5.89 30.96
N LEU A 422 24.47 5.08 31.51
CA LEU A 422 23.16 5.55 31.94
C LEU A 422 23.45 6.56 33.05
N VAL A 423 23.47 7.84 32.70
CA VAL A 423 23.57 8.96 33.66
C VAL A 423 22.18 9.25 34.18
#